data_AF-A0A8B6FRF1-F1
#
_entry.id   AF-A0A8B6FRF1-F1
#
_cell.length_a   1.000
_cell.length_b   1.000
_cell.length_c   1.000
_cell.angle_alpha   90.00
_cell.angle_beta   90.00
_cell.angle_gamma   90.00
#
_symmetry.space_group_name_H-M   'P 1'
#
loop_
_entity.id
_entity.type
_entity.pdbx_description
1 polymer ?
#
loop_
_entity_poly.entity_id
_entity_poly.type
_entity_poly.pdbx_seq_one_letter_code
_entity_poly.pdbx_strand_id
1 'polypeptide(L)'
;MSGLGLDIKKKFKSLIGKQDSFTSPVEEQIDRDSFPGDLPAVTKYKHTVLANPHEEQEVLEGIENIYYSHTDTSLYELEKLPEVLDLQDIDADRNRLRKQLNVVSKKVSDLVLQNHPAYARELQRVMELEKTLQLASVICANGRRNLSDARQIFTSASLKMLANVRKRQQLTGLLKSLRTIKTLQRTDLRLREMLE
;
A
#
# COMPACT_ATOMS: atom_id res chain seq x y z
N MET A 1 10.33 -11.65 31.82
CA MET A 1 9.73 -10.92 30.67
C MET A 1 10.73 -10.89 29.51
N SER A 2 11.06 -12.05 28.94
CA SER A 2 12.14 -12.18 27.95
C SER A 2 11.91 -13.40 27.05
N GLY A 3 10.71 -13.50 26.46
CA GLY A 3 10.30 -14.65 25.63
C GLY A 3 9.84 -14.34 24.21
N LEU A 4 9.55 -13.08 23.85
CA LEU A 4 8.88 -12.76 22.58
C LEU A 4 9.82 -12.34 21.43
N GLY A 5 11.10 -12.12 21.70
CA GLY A 5 12.07 -11.65 20.67
C GLY A 5 12.73 -12.77 19.85
N LEU A 6 12.74 -14.00 20.34
CA LEU A 6 13.47 -15.12 19.72
C LEU A 6 12.67 -15.80 18.59
N ASP A 7 11.34 -15.75 18.65
CA ASP A 7 10.45 -16.37 17.65
C ASP A 7 10.40 -15.61 16.33
N ILE A 8 10.53 -14.28 16.35
CA ILE A 8 10.43 -13.46 15.13
C ILE A 8 11.67 -13.66 14.25
N LYS A 9 12.86 -13.75 14.85
CA LYS A 9 14.11 -14.02 14.12
C LYS A 9 14.14 -15.45 13.55
N LYS A 10 13.56 -16.43 14.25
CA LYS A 10 13.42 -17.81 13.74
C LYS A 10 12.40 -17.88 12.59
N LYS A 11 11.29 -17.13 12.67
CA LYS A 11 10.31 -17.03 11.57
C LYS A 11 10.87 -16.35 10.33
N PHE A 12 11.67 -15.29 10.49
CA PHE A 12 12.31 -14.60 9.36
C PHE A 12 13.36 -15.48 8.66
N LYS A 13 14.16 -16.23 9.42
CA LYS A 13 15.16 -17.16 8.87
C LYS A 13 14.52 -18.36 8.16
N SER A 14 13.35 -18.81 8.63
CA SER A 14 12.56 -19.85 7.96
C SER A 14 11.91 -19.38 6.65
N LEU A 15 11.73 -18.07 6.45
CA LEU A 15 11.23 -17.52 5.19
C LEU A 15 12.34 -17.41 4.14
N ILE A 16 13.56 -17.05 4.57
CA ILE A 16 14.74 -16.95 3.69
C ILE A 16 15.21 -18.32 3.17
N GLY A 17 14.99 -19.40 3.93
CA GLY A 17 15.38 -20.75 3.54
C GLY A 17 14.40 -21.47 2.60
N LYS A 18 13.29 -20.83 2.19
CA LYS A 18 12.24 -21.44 1.36
C LYS A 18 12.01 -20.74 0.01
N GLN A 19 12.88 -19.83 -0.41
CA GLN A 19 12.75 -19.09 -1.68
C GLN A 19 13.31 -19.80 -2.93
N ASP A 20 13.55 -21.11 -2.89
CA ASP A 20 13.89 -21.91 -4.08
C ASP A 20 12.66 -22.53 -4.80
N SER A 21 11.46 -22.07 -4.49
CA SER A 21 10.26 -22.42 -5.26
C SER A 21 9.41 -21.19 -5.49
N PHE A 22 9.71 -20.45 -6.55
CA PHE A 22 8.79 -19.45 -7.10
C PHE A 22 7.55 -20.17 -7.62
N THR A 23 6.43 -19.96 -6.92
CA THR A 23 5.09 -20.13 -7.47
C THR A 23 4.55 -18.73 -7.72
N SER A 24 4.31 -18.41 -8.99
CA SER A 24 3.64 -17.16 -9.41
C SER A 24 2.14 -17.24 -9.11
N PRO A 25 1.45 -16.08 -9.04
CA PRO A 25 0.07 -16.01 -8.59
C PRO A 25 -0.93 -16.41 -9.68
N VAL A 26 -1.89 -17.23 -9.26
CA VAL A 26 -3.22 -17.54 -9.79
C VAL A 26 -3.63 -16.80 -11.09
N GLU A 27 -3.65 -17.53 -12.19
CA GLU A 27 -4.51 -17.27 -13.36
C GLU A 27 -5.77 -18.16 -13.29
N GLU A 28 -6.86 -17.64 -13.84
CA GLU A 28 -8.21 -18.18 -13.81
C GLU A 28 -8.32 -19.65 -14.27
N GLN A 29 -9.23 -20.37 -13.61
CA GLN A 29 -9.57 -21.75 -13.93
C GLN A 29 -10.16 -21.85 -15.34
N ILE A 30 -9.39 -22.40 -16.27
CA ILE A 30 -9.92 -22.98 -17.51
C ILE A 30 -9.89 -24.49 -17.34
N ASP A 31 -11.08 -25.06 -17.20
CA ASP A 31 -11.34 -26.50 -17.10
C ASP A 31 -10.93 -27.17 -18.43
N ARG A 32 -9.89 -28.00 -18.40
CA ARG A 32 -9.41 -28.79 -19.55
C ARG A 32 -9.16 -30.24 -19.15
N ASP A 33 -10.22 -30.93 -18.73
CA ASP A 33 -10.27 -32.38 -18.82
C ASP A 33 -10.68 -32.77 -20.24
N SER A 34 -9.70 -33.19 -21.06
CA SER A 34 -9.81 -34.24 -22.09
C SER A 34 -8.71 -34.10 -23.15
N PHE A 35 -7.49 -34.57 -22.90
CA PHE A 35 -6.60 -35.13 -23.95
C PHE A 35 -5.55 -36.05 -23.31
N PRO A 36 -5.51 -37.36 -23.65
CA PRO A 36 -4.47 -38.27 -23.19
C PRO A 36 -3.28 -38.18 -24.15
N GLY A 37 -2.19 -37.58 -23.70
CA GLY A 37 -0.96 -37.48 -24.48
C GLY A 37 0.20 -37.12 -23.58
N ASP A 38 0.99 -38.12 -23.25
CA ASP A 38 2.22 -38.03 -22.46
C ASP A 38 3.21 -37.08 -23.16
N LEU A 39 3.37 -35.85 -22.65
CA LEU A 39 4.44 -34.94 -23.06
C LEU A 39 5.21 -34.50 -21.81
N PRO A 40 6.55 -34.61 -21.83
CA PRO A 40 7.36 -34.37 -20.65
C PRO A 40 7.34 -32.89 -20.29
N ALA A 41 7.24 -32.66 -18.98
CA ALA A 41 7.33 -31.39 -18.31
C ALA A 41 8.39 -30.46 -18.92
N VAL A 42 8.00 -29.19 -19.08
CA VAL A 42 8.82 -28.01 -19.41
C VAL A 42 10.22 -28.17 -18.84
N THR A 43 11.14 -28.61 -19.70
CA THR A 43 12.55 -28.78 -19.35
C THR A 43 13.16 -27.40 -19.18
N LYS A 44 13.62 -27.12 -17.96
CA LYS A 44 14.57 -26.06 -17.60
C LYS A 44 15.53 -25.79 -18.76
N TYR A 45 15.45 -24.60 -19.35
CA TYR A 45 16.40 -24.17 -20.38
C TYR A 45 17.78 -24.06 -19.74
N LYS A 46 18.64 -25.05 -20.03
CA LYS A 46 20.07 -24.95 -19.73
C LYS A 46 20.63 -23.77 -20.53
N HIS A 47 20.86 -22.66 -19.84
CA HIS A 47 21.64 -21.54 -20.37
C HIS A 47 23.10 -21.98 -20.54
N THR A 48 23.43 -22.46 -21.73
CA THR A 48 24.83 -22.65 -22.12
C THR A 48 24.97 -22.33 -23.60
N VAL A 49 25.17 -21.05 -23.93
CA VAL A 49 26.14 -20.61 -24.95
C VAL A 49 26.54 -19.17 -24.57
N LEU A 50 27.83 -18.93 -24.38
CA LEU A 50 28.41 -17.59 -24.47
C LEU A 50 28.27 -17.15 -25.93
N ALA A 51 27.13 -16.57 -26.31
CA ALA A 51 26.94 -15.98 -27.62
C ALA A 51 27.34 -14.51 -27.57
N ASN A 52 28.06 -14.06 -28.60
CA ASN A 52 28.53 -12.68 -28.70
C ASN A 52 27.32 -11.73 -28.62
N PRO A 53 27.37 -10.69 -27.75
CA PRO A 53 26.26 -9.74 -27.62
C PRO A 53 25.95 -9.01 -28.93
N HIS A 54 26.91 -8.96 -29.86
CA HIS A 54 26.73 -8.39 -31.19
C HIS A 54 25.90 -9.29 -32.12
N GLU A 55 26.11 -10.61 -32.08
CA GLU A 55 25.32 -11.59 -32.85
C GLU A 55 23.89 -11.71 -32.30
N GLU A 56 23.72 -11.57 -30.99
CA GLU A 56 22.39 -11.53 -30.37
C GLU A 56 21.61 -10.28 -30.83
N GLN A 57 22.28 -9.14 -30.94
CA GLN A 57 21.68 -7.89 -31.41
C GLN A 57 21.33 -7.94 -32.91
N GLU A 58 22.17 -8.51 -33.76
CA GLU A 58 21.88 -8.71 -35.18
C GLU A 58 20.69 -9.66 -35.38
N VAL A 59 20.60 -10.73 -34.59
CA VAL A 59 19.45 -11.65 -34.62
C VAL A 59 18.16 -10.96 -34.17
N LEU A 60 18.23 -10.04 -33.20
CA LEU A 60 17.09 -9.23 -32.75
C LEU A 60 16.65 -8.21 -33.81
N GLU A 61 17.60 -7.52 -34.46
CA GLU A 61 17.33 -6.55 -35.52
C GLU A 61 16.81 -7.22 -36.80
N GLY A 62 17.16 -8.48 -37.03
CA GLY A 62 16.65 -9.31 -38.12
C GLY A 62 15.27 -9.94 -37.88
N ILE A 63 14.60 -9.65 -36.75
CA ILE A 63 13.23 -10.13 -36.51
C ILE A 63 12.26 -9.26 -37.32
N GLU A 64 11.39 -9.90 -38.10
CA GLU A 64 10.40 -9.18 -38.90
C GLU A 64 9.40 -8.43 -38.00
N ASN A 65 9.01 -7.21 -38.38
CA ASN A 65 8.16 -6.35 -37.55
C ASN A 65 6.78 -6.96 -37.23
N ILE A 66 6.32 -7.91 -38.06
CA ILE A 66 5.05 -8.62 -37.89
C ILE A 66 5.03 -9.42 -36.57
N TYR A 67 6.19 -9.90 -36.10
CA TYR A 67 6.33 -10.58 -34.81
C TYR A 67 6.14 -9.69 -33.58
N TYR A 68 6.19 -8.35 -33.75
CA TYR A 68 5.89 -7.38 -32.69
C TYR A 68 4.43 -6.93 -32.71
N SER A 69 3.64 -7.34 -33.70
CA SER A 69 2.23 -7.00 -33.86
C SER A 69 1.32 -8.05 -33.23
N HIS A 70 0.05 -7.71 -33.04
CA HIS A 70 -0.99 -8.60 -32.49
C HIS A 70 -1.57 -9.58 -33.52
N THR A 71 -0.93 -9.76 -34.68
CA THR A 71 -1.40 -10.63 -35.78
C THR A 71 -1.04 -12.10 -35.55
N ASP A 72 -1.87 -13.01 -36.07
CA ASP A 72 -1.66 -14.46 -36.00
C ASP A 72 -0.39 -14.88 -36.74
N THR A 73 0.69 -14.99 -35.98
CA THR A 73 2.03 -15.26 -36.49
C THR A 73 2.15 -16.69 -37.04
N SER A 74 1.34 -17.61 -36.54
CA SER A 74 1.25 -18.98 -37.04
C SER A 74 0.69 -19.04 -38.46
N LEU A 75 -0.31 -18.22 -38.77
CA LEU A 75 -0.89 -18.14 -40.12
C LEU A 75 0.10 -17.52 -41.10
N TYR A 76 0.83 -16.48 -40.68
CA TYR A 76 1.85 -15.84 -41.49
C TYR A 76 2.99 -16.80 -41.88
N GLU A 77 3.48 -17.60 -40.93
CA GLU A 77 4.50 -18.60 -41.24
C GLU A 77 3.97 -19.73 -42.12
N LEU A 78 2.69 -20.11 -41.96
CA LEU A 78 2.04 -21.13 -42.80
C LEU A 78 1.84 -20.66 -44.25
N GLU A 79 1.54 -19.37 -44.46
CA GLU A 79 1.37 -18.77 -45.79
C GLU A 79 2.70 -18.63 -46.55
N LYS A 80 3.82 -18.64 -45.82
CA LYS A 80 5.19 -18.51 -46.37
C LYS A 80 5.77 -19.83 -46.88
N LEU A 81 5.16 -20.98 -46.58
CA LEU A 81 5.70 -22.28 -47.02
C LEU A 81 5.54 -22.45 -48.54
N PRO A 82 6.59 -22.94 -49.24
CA PRO A 82 6.50 -23.27 -50.66
C PRO A 82 5.59 -24.48 -50.91
N GLU A 83 5.03 -24.56 -52.12
CA GLU A 83 4.13 -25.64 -52.56
C GLU A 83 4.84 -27.01 -52.66
N VAL A 84 6.18 -27.00 -52.78
CA VAL A 84 7.04 -28.19 -52.67
C VAL A 84 7.80 -28.13 -51.34
N LEU A 85 7.46 -29.03 -50.42
CA LEU A 85 8.06 -29.07 -49.09
C LEU A 85 9.39 -29.85 -49.13
N ASP A 86 10.49 -29.16 -48.89
CA ASP A 86 11.75 -29.80 -48.50
C ASP A 86 11.87 -29.83 -46.96
N LEU A 87 12.17 -31.01 -46.42
CA LEU A 87 12.38 -31.21 -44.98
C LEU A 87 13.59 -30.39 -44.48
N GLN A 88 14.63 -30.21 -45.31
CA GLN A 88 15.82 -29.47 -44.89
C GLN A 88 15.54 -27.98 -44.69
N ASP A 89 14.78 -27.38 -45.59
CA ASP A 89 14.42 -25.95 -45.52
C ASP A 89 13.51 -25.68 -44.32
N ILE A 90 12.54 -26.56 -44.07
CA ILE A 90 11.64 -26.46 -42.91
C ILE A 90 12.42 -26.61 -41.59
N ASP A 91 13.36 -27.55 -41.51
CA ASP A 91 14.21 -27.70 -40.33
C ASP A 91 15.13 -26.48 -40.12
N ALA A 92 15.63 -25.87 -41.20
CA ALA A 92 16.44 -24.66 -41.16
C ALA A 92 15.65 -23.46 -40.63
N ASP A 93 14.44 -23.22 -41.14
CA ASP A 93 13.56 -22.15 -40.66
C ASP A 93 13.10 -22.37 -39.23
N ARG A 94 12.75 -23.60 -38.85
CA ARG A 94 12.47 -23.96 -37.45
C ARG A 94 13.64 -23.63 -36.55
N ASN A 95 14.87 -23.98 -36.96
CA ASN A 95 16.07 -23.69 -36.18
C ASN A 95 16.34 -22.18 -36.07
N ARG A 96 16.05 -21.40 -37.13
CA ARG A 96 16.13 -19.94 -37.14
C ARG A 96 15.17 -19.32 -36.13
N LEU A 97 13.88 -19.68 -36.20
CA LEU A 97 12.85 -19.18 -35.26
C LEU A 97 13.19 -19.57 -33.82
N ARG A 98 13.69 -20.79 -33.59
CA ARG A 98 14.11 -21.24 -32.26
C ARG A 98 15.30 -20.44 -31.73
N LYS A 99 16.25 -20.06 -32.59
CA LYS A 99 17.38 -19.19 -32.22
C LYS A 99 16.88 -17.79 -31.86
N GLN A 100 16.00 -17.21 -32.67
CA GLN A 100 15.38 -15.90 -32.39
C GLN A 100 14.61 -15.91 -31.06
N LEU A 101 13.78 -16.92 -30.82
CA LEU A 101 13.04 -17.08 -29.57
C LEU A 101 13.96 -17.17 -28.35
N ASN A 102 15.05 -17.93 -28.44
CA ASN A 102 16.02 -18.03 -27.34
C ASN A 102 16.67 -16.69 -27.02
N VAL A 103 17.05 -15.91 -28.05
CA VAL A 103 17.65 -14.58 -27.88
C VAL A 103 16.65 -13.60 -27.27
N VAL A 104 15.42 -13.55 -27.78
CA VAL A 104 14.34 -12.70 -27.24
C VAL A 104 14.02 -13.08 -25.81
N SER A 105 13.83 -14.38 -25.51
CA SER A 105 13.53 -14.86 -24.17
C SER A 105 14.63 -14.49 -23.17
N LYS A 106 15.90 -14.61 -23.58
CA LYS A 106 17.04 -14.19 -22.76
C LYS A 106 17.00 -12.68 -22.50
N LYS A 107 16.84 -11.87 -23.56
CA LYS A 107 16.81 -10.40 -23.45
C LYS A 107 15.65 -9.90 -22.59
N VAL A 108 14.47 -10.49 -22.73
CA VAL A 108 13.29 -10.17 -21.89
C VAL A 108 13.56 -10.55 -20.44
N SER A 109 14.14 -11.73 -20.20
CA SER A 109 14.49 -12.16 -18.84
C SER A 109 15.50 -11.21 -18.19
N ASP A 110 16.53 -10.80 -18.92
CA ASP A 110 17.51 -9.82 -18.46
C ASP A 110 16.86 -8.46 -18.17
N LEU A 111 15.96 -7.99 -19.04
CA LEU A 111 15.24 -6.74 -18.86
C LEU A 111 14.31 -6.78 -17.64
N VAL A 112 13.64 -7.91 -17.41
CA VAL A 112 12.79 -8.13 -16.23
C VAL A 112 13.65 -8.11 -14.97
N LEU A 113 14.78 -8.82 -14.96
CA LEU A 113 15.71 -8.85 -13.83
C LEU A 113 16.31 -7.47 -13.53
N GLN A 114 16.63 -6.68 -14.56
CA GLN A 114 17.13 -5.31 -14.41
C GLN A 114 16.09 -4.34 -13.85
N ASN A 115 14.83 -4.48 -14.26
CA ASN A 115 13.74 -3.60 -13.80
C ASN A 115 13.17 -4.01 -12.43
N HIS A 116 13.32 -5.28 -12.04
CA HIS A 116 12.85 -5.80 -10.76
C HIS A 116 13.28 -4.97 -9.53
N PRO A 117 14.56 -4.56 -9.35
CA PRO A 117 14.95 -3.73 -8.21
C PRO A 117 14.35 -2.32 -8.23
N ALA A 118 14.05 -1.76 -9.40
CA ALA A 118 13.36 -0.47 -9.50
C ALA A 118 11.90 -0.62 -9.06
N TYR A 119 11.21 -1.66 -9.55
CA TYR A 119 9.85 -1.99 -9.14
C TYR A 119 9.73 -2.26 -7.64
N ALA A 120 10.64 -3.07 -7.07
CA ALA A 120 10.65 -3.38 -5.65
C ALA A 120 10.82 -2.12 -4.76
N ARG A 121 11.65 -1.16 -5.19
CA ARG A 121 11.82 0.13 -4.51
C ARG A 121 10.56 0.97 -4.53
N GLU A 122 9.90 1.08 -5.69
CA GLU A 122 8.64 1.83 -5.78
C GLU A 122 7.54 1.17 -4.97
N LEU A 123 7.46 -0.16 -4.96
CA LEU A 123 6.50 -0.89 -4.12
C LEU A 123 6.76 -0.62 -2.63
N GLN A 124 8.02 -0.64 -2.20
CA GLN A 124 8.38 -0.30 -0.81
C GLN A 124 7.99 1.14 -0.46
N ARG A 125 8.19 2.09 -1.38
CA ARG A 125 7.79 3.49 -1.21
C ARG A 125 6.27 3.65 -1.08
N VAL A 126 5.50 2.93 -1.90
CA VAL A 126 4.03 2.92 -1.81
C VAL A 126 3.59 2.36 -0.46
N MET A 127 4.19 1.27 0.02
CA MET A 127 3.86 0.72 1.35
C MET A 127 4.21 1.67 2.50
N GLU A 128 5.32 2.39 2.41
CA GLU A 128 5.69 3.40 3.41
C GLU A 128 4.71 4.57 3.40
N LEU A 129 4.31 5.03 2.21
CA LEU A 129 3.29 6.05 2.06
C LEU A 129 1.94 5.61 2.66
N GLU A 130 1.53 4.37 2.42
CA GLU A 130 0.31 3.82 3.01
C GLU A 130 0.37 3.83 4.56
N LYS A 131 1.49 3.38 5.14
CA LYS A 131 1.68 3.39 6.60
C LYS A 131 1.63 4.80 7.18
N THR A 132 2.29 5.76 6.54
CA THR A 132 2.28 7.16 7.02
C THR A 132 0.88 7.77 6.91
N LEU A 133 0.12 7.47 5.86
CA LEU A 133 -1.26 7.92 5.69
C LEU A 133 -2.17 7.31 6.76
N GLN A 134 -2.04 6.01 7.05
CA GLN A 134 -2.79 5.35 8.11
C GLN A 134 -2.50 5.99 9.48
N LEU A 135 -1.23 6.24 9.78
CA LEU A 135 -0.81 6.91 11.01
C LEU A 135 -1.37 8.33 11.10
N ALA A 136 -1.29 9.12 10.02
CA ALA A 136 -1.86 10.46 9.97
C ALA A 136 -3.38 10.43 10.18
N SER A 137 -4.10 9.49 9.57
CA SER A 137 -5.54 9.31 9.76
C SER A 137 -5.90 9.04 11.22
N VAL A 138 -5.16 8.16 11.90
CA VAL A 138 -5.36 7.87 13.33
C VAL A 138 -5.08 9.11 14.18
N ILE A 139 -4.00 9.84 13.91
CA ILE A 139 -3.68 11.09 14.63
C ILE A 139 -4.80 12.12 14.44
N CYS A 140 -5.27 12.33 13.21
CA CYS A 140 -6.36 13.27 12.93
C CYS A 140 -7.67 12.83 13.59
N ALA A 141 -8.00 11.54 13.58
CA ALA A 141 -9.19 11.02 14.25
C ALA A 141 -9.14 11.25 15.76
N ASN A 142 -8.01 10.93 16.39
CA ASN A 142 -7.81 11.12 17.83
C ASN A 142 -7.77 12.62 18.19
N GLY A 143 -7.10 13.44 17.39
CA GLY A 143 -7.06 14.89 17.59
C GLY A 143 -8.45 15.53 17.51
N ARG A 144 -9.27 15.13 16.54
CA ARG A 144 -10.67 15.59 16.43
C ARG A 144 -11.51 15.18 17.64
N ARG A 145 -11.38 13.94 18.10
CA ARG A 145 -12.08 13.45 19.31
C ARG A 145 -11.67 14.25 20.55
N ASN A 146 -10.37 14.36 20.80
CA ASN A 146 -9.84 15.09 21.95
C ASN A 146 -10.27 16.57 21.93
N LEU A 147 -10.28 17.22 20.76
CA LEU A 147 -10.72 18.60 20.65
C LEU A 147 -12.24 18.74 20.92
N SER A 148 -13.05 17.80 20.44
CA SER A 148 -14.48 17.75 20.73
C SER A 148 -14.74 17.61 22.24
N ASP A 149 -14.03 16.67 22.88
CA ASP A 149 -14.14 16.42 24.31
C ASP A 149 -13.68 17.64 25.12
N ALA A 150 -12.54 18.22 24.76
CA ALA A 150 -12.03 19.44 25.38
C ALA A 150 -13.02 20.60 25.26
N ARG A 151 -13.65 20.78 24.09
CA ARG A 151 -14.68 21.81 23.87
C ARG A 151 -15.88 21.60 24.78
N GLN A 152 -16.37 20.37 24.91
CA GLN A 152 -17.51 20.05 25.77
C GLN A 152 -17.17 20.27 27.25
N ILE A 153 -16.01 19.77 27.69
CA ILE A 153 -15.53 19.94 29.07
C ILE A 153 -15.38 21.43 29.39
N PHE A 154 -14.70 22.19 28.52
CA PHE A 154 -14.52 23.63 28.69
C PHE A 154 -15.85 24.37 28.77
N THR A 155 -16.78 24.10 27.85
CA THR A 155 -18.11 24.74 27.85
C THR A 155 -18.86 24.43 29.13
N SER A 156 -18.86 23.17 29.57
CA SER A 156 -19.54 22.75 30.80
C SER A 156 -18.92 23.40 32.04
N ALA A 157 -17.59 23.48 32.11
CA ALA A 157 -16.87 24.09 33.23
C ALA A 157 -17.08 25.60 33.27
N SER A 158 -17.01 26.28 32.12
CA SER A 158 -17.25 27.73 32.00
C SER A 158 -18.69 28.10 32.37
N LEU A 159 -19.69 27.29 31.97
CA LEU A 159 -21.09 27.50 32.39
C LEU A 159 -21.27 27.31 33.89
N LYS A 160 -20.66 26.26 34.47
CA LYS A 160 -20.66 26.05 35.93
C LYS A 160 -20.02 27.21 36.67
N MET A 161 -18.90 27.71 36.17
CA MET A 161 -18.21 28.88 36.72
C MET A 161 -19.11 30.12 36.66
N LEU A 162 -19.75 30.38 35.52
CA LEU A 162 -20.66 31.52 35.36
C LEU A 162 -21.85 31.45 36.32
N ALA A 163 -22.46 30.27 36.48
CA ALA A 163 -23.54 30.06 37.44
C ALA A 163 -23.08 30.35 38.88
N ASN A 164 -21.88 29.89 39.26
CA ASN A 164 -21.32 30.15 40.59
C ASN A 164 -21.04 31.65 40.80
N VAL A 165 -20.45 32.32 39.81
CA VAL A 165 -20.21 33.78 39.85
C VAL A 165 -21.53 34.54 40.03
N ARG A 166 -22.59 34.17 39.29
CA ARG A 166 -23.92 34.78 39.44
C ARG A 166 -24.48 34.59 40.85
N LYS A 167 -24.35 33.38 41.41
CA LYS A 167 -24.79 33.07 42.78
C LYS A 167 -24.02 33.91 43.82
N ARG A 168 -22.69 34.03 43.65
CA ARG A 168 -21.84 34.89 44.49
C ARG A 168 -22.24 36.35 44.40
N GLN A 169 -22.56 36.85 43.21
CA GLN A 169 -22.99 38.24 43.02
C GLN A 169 -24.33 38.53 43.69
N GLN A 170 -25.30 37.60 43.61
CA GLN A 170 -26.57 37.71 44.34
C GLN A 170 -26.35 37.75 45.86
N LEU A 171 -25.54 36.84 46.41
CA LEU A 171 -25.21 36.83 47.83
C LEU A 171 -24.51 38.13 48.27
N THR A 172 -23.61 38.66 47.43
CA THR A 172 -22.95 39.94 47.70
C THR A 172 -23.95 41.10 47.71
N GLY A 173 -24.95 41.09 46.81
CA GLY A 173 -26.04 42.07 46.78
C GLY A 173 -26.90 42.00 48.05
N LEU A 174 -27.32 40.80 48.46
CA LEU A 174 -28.08 40.59 49.70
C LEU A 174 -27.30 41.04 50.94
N LEU A 175 -25.99 40.80 50.96
CA LEU A 175 -25.14 41.22 52.06
C LEU A 175 -25.05 42.75 52.15
N LYS A 176 -24.99 43.45 51.00
CA LYS A 176 -25.06 44.92 50.95
C LYS A 176 -26.41 45.44 51.47
N SER A 177 -27.53 44.89 51.01
CA SER A 177 -28.86 45.33 51.46
C SER A 177 -29.06 45.09 52.96
N LEU A 178 -28.60 43.95 53.48
CA LEU A 178 -28.69 43.65 54.92
C LEU A 178 -27.85 44.63 55.75
N ARG A 179 -26.65 44.99 55.29
CA ARG A 179 -25.85 46.04 55.92
C ARG A 179 -26.59 47.37 55.94
N THR A 180 -27.24 47.76 54.84
CA THR A 180 -28.05 48.99 54.74
C THR A 180 -29.22 48.98 55.72
N ILE A 181 -29.95 47.86 55.84
CA ILE A 181 -31.05 47.72 56.80
C ILE A 181 -30.52 47.85 58.23
N LYS A 182 -29.41 47.17 58.56
CA LYS A 182 -28.78 47.25 59.88
C LYS A 182 -28.32 48.67 60.22
N THR A 183 -27.79 49.41 59.24
CA THR A 183 -27.44 50.82 59.45
C THR A 183 -28.69 51.67 59.69
N LEU A 184 -29.77 51.44 58.93
CA LEU A 184 -31.05 52.16 59.10
C LEU A 184 -31.67 51.91 60.48
N GLN A 185 -31.68 50.66 60.94
CA GLN A 185 -32.19 50.29 62.26
C GLN A 185 -31.39 50.94 63.39
N ARG A 186 -30.07 50.99 63.26
CA ARG A 186 -29.21 51.69 64.24
C ARG A 186 -29.48 53.19 64.26
N THR A 187 -29.71 53.81 63.11
CA THR A 187 -30.08 55.23 63.06
C THR A 187 -31.47 55.48 63.63
N ASP A 188 -32.44 54.61 63.38
CA ASP A 188 -33.80 54.72 63.95
C ASP A 188 -33.78 54.62 65.47
N LEU A 189 -33.06 53.62 66.02
CA LEU A 189 -32.89 53.47 67.46
C LEU A 189 -32.27 54.73 68.09
N ARG A 190 -31.19 55.24 67.49
CA ARG A 190 -30.50 56.46 67.97
C ARG A 190 -31.40 57.70 67.92
N LEU A 191 -32.24 57.83 66.89
CA LEU A 191 -33.19 58.94 66.80
C LEU A 191 -34.28 58.83 67.87
N ARG A 192 -34.78 57.63 68.15
CA ARG A 192 -35.72 57.38 69.26
C ARG A 192 -35.11 57.77 70.61
N GLU A 193 -33.87 57.39 70.86
CA GLU A 193 -33.13 57.78 72.08
C GLU A 193 -32.93 59.30 72.23
N MET A 194 -32.95 60.06 71.14
CA MET A 194 -32.84 61.54 71.18
C MET A 194 -34.19 62.26 71.31
N LEU A 195 -35.30 61.53 71.14
CA LEU A 195 -36.67 62.06 71.21
C LEU A 195 -37.34 61.80 72.57
N GLU A 196 -36.87 60.79 73.32
CA GLU A 196 -37.14 60.62 74.75
C GLU A 196 -36.25 61.54 75.60
#